data_AF-A0A7R9I6W1-F1
#
_entry.id   AF-A0A7R9I6W1-F1
#
_cell.length_a   1.000
_cell.length_b   1.000
_cell.length_c   1.000
_cell.angle_alpha   90.00
_cell.angle_beta   90.00
_cell.angle_gamma   90.00
#
_symmetry.space_group_name_H-M   'P 1'
#
loop_
_entity.id
_entity.type
_entity.pdbx_description
1 polymer ?
#
loop_
_entity_poly.entity_id
_entity_poly.type
_entity_poly.pdbx_seq_one_letter_code
_entity_poly.pdbx_strand_id
1 'polypeptide(L)'
;MPWRCLPLCVDTAAKFGSQTQELNISLTAVGLMWNISDYFYQNKEKLCQSLSGDSTVFPDFPGTPNMPPFDKLWMCLYARLGDLCVDSRPAVRKSAGQTLFSTISAHGGLLHQPTWQAVLWQVLFPLLDKVRSLSNSASNEKVDTGGNILIHHSRNTAQKQWAETQVLTLSGAARVFNTKRQLLQTLGDFPRAWSLLLEFIENSSLSKNNEVSLAALKAFQEILYLNKGSDGNLTSGVTVSASEETDIWGVAWKVWLRIGEESTTPTSEVDTREDLYIPSQPFLTALIQIFPAVFQHITA
;
A
#
# COMPACT_ATOMS: atom_id res chain seq x y z
N MET A 1 24.25 15.14 -15.56
CA MET A 1 23.12 16.06 -15.29
C MET A 1 23.30 16.60 -13.87
N PRO A 2 23.11 17.90 -13.59
CA PRO A 2 23.18 18.40 -12.22
C PRO A 2 22.14 17.70 -11.35
N TRP A 3 22.52 17.20 -10.16
CA TRP A 3 21.65 16.39 -9.31
C TRP A 3 20.37 17.14 -8.89
N ARG A 4 20.44 18.48 -8.77
CA ARG A 4 19.31 19.37 -8.44
C ARG A 4 18.17 19.28 -9.46
N CYS A 5 18.43 18.81 -10.68
CA CYS A 5 17.41 18.62 -11.71
C CYS A 5 16.62 17.31 -11.53
N LEU A 6 17.09 16.36 -10.72
CA LEU A 6 16.45 15.05 -10.59
C LEU A 6 15.08 15.12 -9.89
N PRO A 7 14.90 15.85 -8.76
CA PRO A 7 13.57 16.07 -8.19
C PRO A 7 12.63 16.76 -9.18
N LEU A 8 13.14 17.77 -9.90
CA LEU A 8 12.36 18.49 -10.92
C LEU A 8 11.95 17.59 -12.09
N CYS A 9 12.80 16.62 -12.46
CA CYS A 9 12.49 15.63 -13.49
C CYS A 9 11.36 14.71 -13.04
N VAL A 10 11.42 14.24 -11.79
CA VAL A 10 10.33 13.46 -11.16
C VAL A 10 9.02 14.25 -11.14
N ASP A 11 9.05 15.51 -10.70
CA ASP A 11 7.88 16.38 -10.68
C ASP A 11 7.33 16.66 -12.09
N THR A 12 8.21 16.80 -13.08
CA THR A 12 7.80 17.00 -14.48
C THR A 12 7.09 15.76 -15.01
N ALA A 13 7.64 14.58 -14.80
CA ALA A 13 6.99 13.32 -15.17
C ALA A 13 5.64 13.18 -14.44
N ALA A 14 5.57 13.52 -13.16
CA ALA A 14 4.31 13.49 -12.41
C ALA A 14 3.25 14.44 -12.96
N LYS A 15 3.63 15.65 -13.40
CA LYS A 15 2.72 16.60 -14.06
C LYS A 15 2.19 16.07 -15.40
N PHE A 16 3.03 15.42 -16.20
CA PHE A 16 2.57 14.70 -17.39
C PHE A 16 1.73 13.47 -17.05
N GLY A 17 1.93 12.86 -15.88
CA GLY A 17 1.06 11.81 -15.35
C GLY A 17 -0.33 12.34 -15.03
N SER A 18 -0.43 13.51 -14.41
CA SER A 18 -1.68 14.08 -13.88
C SER A 18 -2.49 14.89 -14.89
N GLN A 19 -1.91 15.34 -16.00
CA GLN A 19 -2.67 15.97 -17.08
C GLN A 19 -3.81 15.07 -17.54
N THR A 20 -4.94 15.64 -17.95
CA THR A 20 -6.20 14.91 -18.23
C THR A 20 -6.61 14.93 -19.70
N GLN A 21 -5.78 15.52 -20.57
CA GLN A 21 -6.09 15.77 -21.98
C GLN A 21 -5.90 14.51 -22.84
N GLU A 22 -4.85 13.73 -22.59
CA GLU A 22 -4.55 12.54 -23.40
C GLU A 22 -4.05 11.38 -22.51
N LEU A 23 -4.79 10.27 -22.47
CA LEU A 23 -4.50 9.19 -21.52
C LEU A 23 -3.13 8.53 -21.75
N ASN A 24 -2.70 8.35 -22.99
CA ASN A 24 -1.43 7.69 -23.32
C ASN A 24 -0.22 8.51 -22.88
N ILE A 25 -0.30 9.85 -22.88
CA ILE A 25 0.73 10.72 -22.31
C ILE A 25 0.87 10.45 -20.81
N SER A 26 -0.24 10.34 -20.08
CA SER A 26 -0.21 9.99 -18.65
C SER A 26 0.42 8.64 -18.38
N LEU A 27 0.03 7.61 -19.15
CA LEU A 27 0.57 6.26 -18.99
C LEU A 27 2.06 6.20 -19.35
N THR A 28 2.46 6.91 -20.40
CA THR A 28 3.87 7.04 -20.79
C THR A 28 4.67 7.72 -19.69
N ALA A 29 4.15 8.78 -19.07
CA ALA A 29 4.81 9.48 -17.98
C ALA A 29 5.01 8.58 -16.74
N VAL A 30 4.02 7.74 -16.40
CA VAL A 30 4.16 6.72 -15.34
C VAL A 30 5.23 5.69 -15.71
N GLY A 31 5.28 5.23 -16.97
CA GLY A 31 6.35 4.37 -17.46
C GLY A 31 7.74 5.02 -17.37
N LEU A 32 7.84 6.31 -17.66
CA LEU A 32 9.09 7.06 -17.51
C LEU A 32 9.52 7.21 -16.05
N MET A 33 8.60 7.25 -15.08
CA MET A 33 8.94 7.23 -13.66
C MET A 33 9.61 5.91 -13.23
N TRP A 34 9.22 4.77 -13.83
CA TRP A 34 9.97 3.52 -13.66
C TRP A 34 11.41 3.66 -14.20
N ASN A 35 11.59 4.22 -15.39
CA ASN A 35 12.91 4.44 -15.98
C ASN A 35 13.78 5.39 -15.15
N ILE A 36 13.18 6.43 -14.55
CA ILE A 36 13.88 7.33 -13.60
C ILE A 36 14.34 6.53 -12.37
N SER A 37 13.51 5.61 -11.88
CA SER A 37 13.86 4.73 -10.75
C SER A 37 15.05 3.83 -11.07
N ASP A 38 15.08 3.23 -12.27
CA ASP A 38 16.20 2.41 -12.73
C ASP A 38 17.47 3.26 -12.89
N TYR A 39 17.34 4.50 -13.36
CA TYR A 39 18.46 5.44 -13.43
C TYR A 39 19.04 5.74 -12.04
N PHE A 40 18.19 5.98 -11.03
CA PHE A 40 18.65 6.19 -9.64
C PHE A 40 19.41 4.97 -9.11
N TYR A 41 18.88 3.78 -9.34
CA TYR A 41 19.52 2.52 -8.94
C TYR A 41 20.89 2.34 -9.60
N GLN A 42 20.96 2.42 -10.94
CA GLN A 42 22.18 2.19 -11.72
C GLN A 42 23.28 3.21 -11.43
N ASN A 43 22.92 4.42 -10.97
CA ASN A 43 23.87 5.52 -10.76
C ASN A 43 24.07 5.87 -9.27
N LYS A 44 23.68 4.98 -8.33
CA LYS A 44 23.73 5.23 -6.89
C LYS A 44 25.03 5.89 -6.43
N GLU A 45 26.19 5.31 -6.74
CA GLU A 45 27.49 5.81 -6.26
C GLU A 45 27.76 7.25 -6.72
N LYS A 46 27.56 7.52 -8.01
CA LYS A 46 27.76 8.85 -8.62
C LYS A 46 26.80 9.88 -8.04
N LEU A 47 25.55 9.47 -7.82
CA LEU A 47 24.53 10.32 -7.22
C LEU A 47 24.89 10.64 -5.77
N CYS A 48 25.18 9.65 -4.93
CA CYS A 48 25.56 9.88 -3.53
C CYS A 48 26.75 10.85 -3.38
N GLN A 49 27.74 10.79 -4.27
CA GLN A 49 28.86 11.75 -4.27
C GLN A 49 28.43 13.16 -4.68
N SER A 50 27.57 13.26 -5.69
CA SER A 50 27.13 14.54 -6.26
C SER A 50 26.12 15.29 -5.40
N LEU A 51 25.31 14.59 -4.59
CA LEU A 51 24.26 15.18 -3.76
C LEU A 51 24.77 15.90 -2.49
N SER A 52 26.03 16.33 -2.48
CA SER A 52 26.63 17.07 -1.36
C SER A 52 26.33 18.58 -1.44
N GLY A 53 25.79 19.14 -0.36
CA GLY A 53 25.96 20.57 -0.04
C GLY A 53 24.74 21.51 0.00
N ASP A 54 23.51 21.11 -0.38
CA ASP A 54 22.33 21.99 -0.26
C ASP A 54 21.02 21.20 -0.38
N SER A 55 20.23 21.06 0.70
CA SER A 55 18.98 20.26 0.69
C SER A 55 17.72 21.06 0.34
N THR A 56 17.83 22.34 -0.02
CA THR A 56 16.67 23.24 -0.24
C THR A 56 15.72 22.82 -1.37
N VAL A 57 16.18 21.95 -2.29
CA VAL A 57 15.37 21.46 -3.42
C VAL A 57 14.38 20.36 -2.99
N PHE A 58 14.64 19.71 -1.86
CA PHE A 58 13.77 18.63 -1.37
C PHE A 58 12.67 19.18 -0.46
N PRO A 59 11.47 18.56 -0.48
CA PRO A 59 10.47 18.86 0.53
C PRO A 59 10.95 18.45 1.92
N ASP A 60 10.30 18.99 2.95
CA ASP A 60 10.50 18.53 4.31
C ASP A 60 9.91 17.13 4.49
N PHE A 61 10.60 16.28 5.26
CA PHE A 61 10.16 14.94 5.62
C PHE A 61 9.99 14.85 7.14
N PRO A 62 8.82 15.25 7.69
CA PRO A 62 8.58 15.26 9.12
C PRO A 62 8.75 13.87 9.75
N GLY A 63 9.35 13.81 10.94
CA GLY A 63 9.52 12.56 11.68
C GLY A 63 10.73 11.71 11.27
N THR A 64 11.46 12.06 10.21
CA THR A 64 12.72 11.38 9.83
C THR A 64 13.86 12.41 9.69
N PRO A 65 14.42 12.88 10.82
CA PRO A 65 15.49 13.87 10.78
C PRO A 65 16.73 13.28 10.07
N ASN A 66 17.48 14.14 9.38
CA ASN A 66 18.74 13.78 8.71
C ASN A 66 18.62 12.71 7.62
N MET A 67 17.47 12.60 6.94
CA MET A 67 17.31 11.71 5.79
C MET A 67 18.38 12.01 4.72
N PRO A 68 19.14 11.00 4.25
CA PRO A 68 20.15 11.19 3.22
C PRO A 68 19.55 11.78 1.94
N PRO A 69 20.23 12.70 1.24
CA PRO A 69 19.70 13.30 0.00
C PRO A 69 19.32 12.27 -1.08
N PHE A 70 20.04 11.15 -1.17
CA PHE A 70 19.69 10.06 -2.09
C PHE A 70 18.35 9.42 -1.72
N ASP A 71 18.10 9.18 -0.44
CA ASP A 71 16.82 8.67 0.06
C ASP A 71 15.68 9.68 -0.17
N LYS A 72 15.95 10.99 -0.03
CA LYS A 72 14.99 12.05 -0.36
C LYS A 72 14.55 12.01 -1.84
N LEU A 73 15.44 11.64 -2.77
CA LEU A 73 15.07 11.46 -4.19
C LEU A 73 14.04 10.34 -4.37
N TRP A 74 14.26 9.21 -3.71
CA TRP A 74 13.32 8.09 -3.73
C TRP A 74 11.98 8.46 -3.11
N MET A 75 12.00 9.19 -1.98
CA MET A 75 10.78 9.65 -1.35
C MET A 75 9.97 10.61 -2.25
N CYS A 76 10.63 11.49 -3.02
CA CYS A 76 9.95 12.32 -4.02
C CYS A 76 9.27 11.46 -5.09
N LEU A 77 9.96 10.45 -5.61
CA LEU A 77 9.40 9.52 -6.61
C LEU A 77 8.19 8.75 -6.06
N TYR A 78 8.31 8.19 -4.85
CA TYR A 78 7.23 7.45 -4.21
C TYR A 78 6.01 8.33 -3.92
N ALA A 79 6.22 9.55 -3.44
CA ALA A 79 5.14 10.50 -3.19
C ALA A 79 4.39 10.84 -4.49
N ARG A 80 5.12 11.11 -5.58
CA ARG A 80 4.51 11.41 -6.89
C ARG A 80 3.74 10.23 -7.49
N LEU A 81 4.27 9.02 -7.37
CA LEU A 81 3.54 7.82 -7.79
C LEU A 81 2.30 7.59 -6.90
N GLY A 82 2.41 7.83 -5.59
CA GLY A 82 1.27 7.79 -4.65
C GLY A 82 0.18 8.81 -4.99
N ASP A 83 0.54 10.03 -5.38
CA ASP A 83 -0.41 11.06 -5.83
C ASP A 83 -1.17 10.60 -7.10
N LEU A 84 -0.53 9.87 -8.01
CA LEU A 84 -1.17 9.32 -9.21
C LEU A 84 -2.03 8.08 -8.93
N CYS A 85 -1.82 7.39 -7.80
CA CYS A 85 -2.66 6.27 -7.38
C CYS A 85 -4.08 6.70 -7.00
N VAL A 86 -4.34 8.01 -6.86
CA VAL A 86 -5.67 8.58 -6.58
C VAL A 86 -6.21 9.42 -7.74
N ASP A 87 -5.62 9.29 -8.93
CA ASP A 87 -6.12 9.95 -10.15
C ASP A 87 -7.57 9.55 -10.45
N SER A 88 -8.34 10.47 -11.03
CA SER A 88 -9.71 10.22 -11.48
C SER A 88 -9.85 9.01 -12.42
N ARG A 89 -8.83 8.73 -13.24
CA ARG A 89 -8.84 7.73 -14.29
C ARG A 89 -8.29 6.38 -13.78
N PRO A 90 -9.06 5.28 -13.85
CA PRO A 90 -8.65 3.98 -13.34
C PRO A 90 -7.35 3.45 -13.94
N ALA A 91 -7.14 3.66 -15.24
CA ALA A 91 -5.92 3.22 -15.93
C ALA A 91 -4.65 3.87 -15.36
N VAL A 92 -4.72 5.17 -15.01
CA VAL A 92 -3.59 5.90 -14.41
C VAL A 92 -3.35 5.39 -12.99
N ARG A 93 -4.41 5.23 -12.17
CA ARG A 93 -4.28 4.66 -10.81
C ARG A 93 -3.63 3.30 -10.81
N LYS A 94 -4.09 2.40 -11.68
CA LYS A 94 -3.58 1.04 -11.81
C LYS A 94 -2.10 1.04 -12.22
N SER A 95 -1.75 1.81 -13.25
CA SER A 95 -0.36 1.91 -13.70
C SER A 95 0.53 2.49 -12.61
N ALA A 96 0.12 3.57 -11.95
CA ALA A 96 0.89 4.22 -10.91
C ALA A 96 1.09 3.32 -9.68
N GLY A 97 0.04 2.62 -9.23
CA GLY A 97 0.12 1.68 -8.11
C GLY A 97 1.03 0.51 -8.41
N GLN A 98 0.91 -0.08 -9.61
CA GLN A 98 1.82 -1.15 -10.04
C GLN A 98 3.27 -0.67 -10.09
N THR A 99 3.53 0.51 -10.66
CA THR A 99 4.88 1.09 -10.68
C THR A 99 5.39 1.35 -9.27
N LEU A 100 4.60 1.99 -8.39
CA LEU A 100 4.99 2.29 -7.00
C LEU A 100 5.46 1.05 -6.24
N PHE A 101 4.62 0.02 -6.17
CA PHE A 101 4.94 -1.19 -5.40
C PHE A 101 6.05 -2.02 -6.07
N SER A 102 6.12 -2.03 -7.40
CA SER A 102 7.23 -2.68 -8.11
C SER A 102 8.55 -1.97 -7.82
N THR A 103 8.56 -0.63 -7.80
CA THR A 103 9.75 0.16 -7.52
C THR A 103 10.21 -0.05 -6.07
N ILE A 104 9.29 -0.05 -5.10
CA ILE A 104 9.62 -0.35 -3.70
C ILE A 104 10.19 -1.78 -3.58
N SER A 105 9.58 -2.75 -4.27
CA SER A 105 10.02 -4.15 -4.24
C SER A 105 11.41 -4.33 -4.86
N ALA A 106 11.70 -3.68 -5.99
CA ALA A 106 12.97 -3.82 -6.70
C ALA A 106 14.11 -3.03 -6.04
N HIS A 107 13.82 -1.79 -5.63
CA HIS A 107 14.85 -0.81 -5.27
C HIS A 107 14.81 -0.36 -3.81
N GLY A 108 13.81 -0.79 -3.03
CA GLY A 108 13.66 -0.39 -1.62
C GLY A 108 14.82 -0.84 -0.71
N GLY A 109 15.60 -1.84 -1.12
CA GLY A 109 16.82 -2.25 -0.41
C GLY A 109 17.95 -1.22 -0.43
N LEU A 110 17.86 -0.17 -1.26
CA LEU A 110 18.86 0.89 -1.33
C LEU A 110 18.71 1.94 -0.22
N LEU A 111 17.53 2.03 0.38
CA LEU A 111 17.18 3.03 1.38
C LEU A 111 17.86 2.71 2.71
N HIS A 112 18.22 3.76 3.45
CA HIS A 112 18.67 3.62 4.81
C HIS A 112 17.51 3.20 5.71
N GLN A 113 17.83 2.45 6.77
CA GLN A 113 16.84 1.91 7.70
C GLN A 113 15.89 2.99 8.27
N PRO A 114 16.34 4.17 8.76
CA PRO A 114 15.43 5.19 9.28
C PRO A 114 14.45 5.76 8.24
N THR A 115 14.82 5.74 6.95
CA THR A 115 13.97 6.24 5.86
C THR A 115 12.67 5.42 5.73
N TRP A 116 12.67 4.15 6.15
CA TRP A 116 11.47 3.33 6.11
C TRP A 116 10.34 3.85 6.99
N GLN A 117 10.64 4.62 8.06
CA GLN A 117 9.60 5.36 8.78
C GLN A 117 8.87 6.34 7.87
N ALA A 118 9.61 7.14 7.08
CA ALA A 118 8.99 8.04 6.11
C ALA A 118 8.21 7.29 5.03
N VAL A 119 8.71 6.15 4.53
CA VAL A 119 7.98 5.32 3.55
C VAL A 119 6.62 4.90 4.11
N LEU A 120 6.56 4.42 5.36
CA LEU A 120 5.31 4.02 5.98
C LEU A 120 4.37 5.21 6.20
N TRP A 121 4.85 6.25 6.89
CA TRP A 121 4.00 7.33 7.41
C TRP A 121 3.70 8.44 6.41
N GLN A 122 4.52 8.62 5.38
CA GLN A 122 4.37 9.71 4.42
C GLN A 122 3.96 9.22 3.03
N VAL A 123 4.07 7.92 2.74
CA VAL A 123 3.66 7.34 1.45
C VAL A 123 2.56 6.30 1.63
N LEU A 124 2.84 5.19 2.32
CA LEU A 124 1.93 4.04 2.31
C LEU A 124 0.63 4.29 3.07
N PHE A 125 0.69 4.73 4.34
CA PHE A 125 -0.53 4.97 5.12
C PHE A 125 -1.38 6.13 4.57
N PRO A 126 -0.80 7.28 4.15
CA PRO A 126 -1.59 8.33 3.49
C PRO A 126 -2.24 7.85 2.18
N LEU A 127 -1.57 6.97 1.42
CA LEU A 127 -2.16 6.38 0.22
C LEU A 127 -3.36 5.49 0.56
N LEU A 128 -3.21 4.58 1.52
CA LEU A 128 -4.31 3.70 1.96
C LEU A 128 -5.51 4.51 2.46
N ASP A 129 -5.27 5.56 3.24
CA ASP A 129 -6.32 6.43 3.75
C ASP A 129 -7.07 7.18 2.63
N LYS A 130 -6.34 7.80 1.70
CA LYS A 130 -6.94 8.49 0.55
C LYS A 130 -7.77 7.54 -0.32
N VAL A 131 -7.24 6.35 -0.62
CA VAL A 131 -7.95 5.35 -1.43
C VAL A 131 -9.20 4.85 -0.71
N ARG A 132 -9.13 4.59 0.60
CA ARG A 132 -10.29 4.25 1.42
C ARG A 132 -11.36 5.34 1.36
N SER A 133 -10.98 6.60 1.57
CA SER A 133 -11.91 7.74 1.53
C SER A 133 -12.59 7.88 0.16
N LEU A 134 -11.83 7.77 -0.93
CA LEU A 134 -12.34 7.90 -2.30
C LEU A 134 -13.21 6.70 -2.70
N SER A 135 -12.84 5.50 -2.27
CA SER A 135 -13.63 4.27 -2.48
C SER A 135 -14.98 4.35 -1.77
N ASN A 136 -15.00 4.79 -0.51
CA ASN A 136 -16.23 4.95 0.27
C ASN A 136 -17.15 6.06 -0.26
N SER A 137 -16.59 7.06 -0.94
CA SER A 137 -17.34 8.17 -1.54
C SER A 137 -17.74 7.91 -3.00
N ALA A 138 -17.34 6.76 -3.57
CA ALA A 138 -17.55 6.47 -4.98
C ALA A 138 -19.03 6.11 -5.24
N SER A 139 -19.59 6.70 -6.30
CA SER A 139 -20.97 6.43 -6.69
C SER A 139 -21.16 5.00 -7.21
N ASN A 140 -22.33 4.45 -6.90
CA ASN A 140 -22.85 3.21 -7.50
C ASN A 140 -23.44 3.45 -8.90
N GLU A 141 -23.51 4.71 -9.34
CA GLU A 141 -23.96 5.07 -10.69
C GLU A 141 -22.96 4.62 -11.76
N LYS A 142 -23.51 4.39 -12.96
CA LYS A 142 -22.74 3.94 -14.11
C LYS A 142 -21.86 5.07 -14.62
N VAL A 143 -20.59 4.77 -14.90
CA VAL A 143 -19.69 5.72 -15.55
C VAL A 143 -19.96 5.69 -17.06
N ASP A 144 -20.31 6.84 -17.64
CA ASP A 144 -20.50 7.02 -19.09
C ASP A 144 -19.13 6.98 -19.79
N THR A 145 -18.69 5.79 -20.16
CA THR A 145 -17.60 5.62 -21.14
C THR A 145 -18.22 5.77 -22.52
N GLY A 146 -18.16 6.98 -23.09
CA GLY A 146 -18.77 7.36 -24.37
C GLY A 146 -18.37 6.50 -25.58
N GLY A 147 -18.97 5.31 -25.69
CA GLY A 147 -18.79 4.37 -26.79
C GLY A 147 -19.92 3.35 -26.79
N ASN A 148 -20.64 3.28 -27.92
CA ASN A 148 -21.74 2.36 -28.22
C ASN A 148 -21.25 0.90 -28.30
N ILE A 149 -20.82 0.31 -27.18
CA ILE A 149 -20.48 -1.11 -27.12
C ILE A 149 -21.28 -1.79 -26.01
N LEU A 150 -22.14 -2.73 -26.43
CA LEU A 150 -22.88 -3.69 -25.61
C LEU A 150 -21.93 -4.67 -24.90
N ILE A 151 -21.07 -4.18 -24.01
CA ILE A 151 -20.27 -5.01 -23.11
C ILE A 151 -20.99 -5.06 -21.76
N HIS A 152 -21.31 -6.28 -21.32
CA HIS A 152 -21.90 -6.63 -20.02
C HIS A 152 -21.82 -5.52 -18.95
N HIS A 153 -22.94 -4.83 -18.76
CA HIS A 153 -23.10 -3.59 -17.99
C HIS A 153 -22.91 -3.71 -16.46
N SER A 154 -22.27 -4.78 -15.97
CA SER A 154 -22.00 -5.02 -14.54
C SER A 154 -20.66 -4.44 -14.09
N ARG A 155 -19.67 -4.20 -14.96
CA ARG A 155 -18.30 -3.79 -14.57
C ARG A 155 -18.04 -2.27 -14.51
N ASN A 156 -19.05 -1.43 -14.73
CA ASN A 156 -18.83 -0.02 -15.09
C ASN A 156 -19.20 1.02 -14.01
N THR A 157 -19.31 0.65 -12.74
CA THR A 157 -19.55 1.64 -11.68
C THR A 157 -18.23 2.21 -11.16
N ALA A 158 -18.25 3.47 -10.72
CA ALA A 158 -17.07 4.10 -10.11
C ALA A 158 -16.61 3.29 -8.88
N GLN A 159 -17.56 2.76 -8.10
CA GLN A 159 -17.30 1.89 -6.97
C GLN A 159 -16.44 0.66 -7.31
N LYS A 160 -16.69 -0.03 -8.43
CA LYS A 160 -15.89 -1.21 -8.82
C LYS A 160 -14.46 -0.83 -9.21
N GLN A 161 -14.29 0.29 -9.91
CA GLN A 161 -12.96 0.77 -10.29
C GLN A 161 -12.14 1.23 -9.07
N TRP A 162 -12.80 1.74 -8.02
CA TRP A 162 -12.15 2.05 -6.76
C TRP A 162 -11.87 0.80 -5.92
N ALA A 163 -12.74 -0.21 -5.96
CA ALA A 163 -12.48 -1.51 -5.34
C ALA A 163 -11.19 -2.15 -5.88
N GLU A 164 -10.97 -2.15 -7.21
CA GLU A 164 -9.72 -2.61 -7.82
C GLU A 164 -8.49 -1.84 -7.29
N THR A 165 -8.64 -0.53 -7.09
CA THR A 165 -7.57 0.34 -6.57
C THR A 165 -7.29 0.05 -5.08
N GLN A 166 -8.34 -0.15 -4.30
CA GLN A 166 -8.25 -0.51 -2.88
C GLN A 166 -7.56 -1.87 -2.70
N VAL A 167 -7.94 -2.88 -3.49
CA VAL A 167 -7.28 -4.18 -3.51
C VAL A 167 -5.80 -4.05 -3.86
N LEU A 168 -5.49 -3.34 -4.96
CA LEU A 168 -4.11 -3.15 -5.41
C LEU A 168 -3.23 -2.51 -4.33
N THR A 169 -3.72 -1.45 -3.69
CA THR A 169 -2.95 -0.68 -2.72
C THR A 169 -2.82 -1.38 -1.38
N LEU A 170 -3.88 -2.03 -0.88
CA LEU A 170 -3.84 -2.81 0.36
C LEU A 170 -2.91 -4.02 0.23
N SER A 171 -3.04 -4.80 -0.85
CA SER A 171 -2.15 -5.94 -1.11
C SER A 171 -0.70 -5.51 -1.31
N GLY A 172 -0.47 -4.39 -1.99
CA GLY A 172 0.86 -3.81 -2.15
C GLY A 172 1.50 -3.44 -0.82
N ALA A 173 0.77 -2.73 0.05
CA ALA A 173 1.24 -2.36 1.38
C ALA A 173 1.51 -3.59 2.26
N ALA A 174 0.58 -4.56 2.29
CA ALA A 174 0.74 -5.82 3.01
C ALA A 174 2.00 -6.58 2.57
N ARG A 175 2.24 -6.67 1.26
CA ARG A 175 3.46 -7.28 0.71
C ARG A 175 4.72 -6.56 1.15
N VAL A 176 4.72 -5.22 1.14
CA VAL A 176 5.88 -4.44 1.63
C VAL A 176 6.15 -4.74 3.10
N PHE A 177 5.11 -4.76 3.93
CA PHE A 177 5.23 -5.13 5.35
C PHE A 177 5.79 -6.53 5.54
N ASN A 178 5.29 -7.51 4.79
CA ASN A 178 5.77 -8.89 4.90
C ASN A 178 7.23 -9.01 4.45
N THR A 179 7.56 -8.46 3.28
CA THR A 179 8.89 -8.57 2.67
C THR A 179 9.97 -7.80 3.45
N LYS A 180 9.59 -6.71 4.13
CA LYS A 180 10.51 -5.87 4.91
C LYS A 180 10.34 -6.03 6.41
N ARG A 181 9.58 -7.03 6.87
CA ARG A 181 9.22 -7.19 8.29
C ARG A 181 10.41 -7.05 9.24
N GLN A 182 11.49 -7.79 8.99
CA GLN A 182 12.68 -7.77 9.86
C GLN A 182 13.26 -6.35 10.00
N LEU A 183 13.38 -5.63 8.87
CA LEU A 183 13.82 -4.24 8.85
C LEU A 183 12.82 -3.34 9.58
N LEU A 184 11.52 -3.50 9.34
CA LEU A 184 10.51 -2.67 9.97
C LEU A 184 10.44 -2.89 11.49
N GLN A 185 10.66 -4.11 11.98
CA GLN A 185 10.74 -4.43 13.41
C GLN A 185 11.91 -3.75 14.12
N THR A 186 12.94 -3.35 13.38
CA THR A 186 14.04 -2.55 13.94
C THR A 186 13.68 -1.08 14.14
N LEU A 187 12.53 -0.65 13.61
CA LEU A 187 12.01 0.71 13.81
C LEU A 187 11.26 0.75 15.15
N GLY A 188 11.54 1.76 15.97
CA GLY A 188 10.95 1.87 17.31
C GLY A 188 9.43 2.06 17.33
N ASP A 189 8.81 2.34 16.20
CA ASP A 189 7.37 2.55 16.03
C ASP A 189 6.66 1.40 15.28
N PHE A 190 7.33 0.24 15.13
CA PHE A 190 6.74 -0.92 14.47
C PHE A 190 5.38 -1.37 15.05
N PRO A 191 5.17 -1.48 16.37
CA PRO A 191 3.87 -1.90 16.91
C PRO A 191 2.72 -0.97 16.49
N ARG A 192 2.99 0.34 16.39
CA ARG A 192 2.04 1.34 15.93
C ARG A 192 1.73 1.15 14.45
N ALA A 193 2.76 0.98 13.61
CA ALA A 193 2.60 0.73 12.19
C ALA A 193 1.85 -0.59 11.92
N TRP A 194 2.17 -1.64 12.68
CA TRP A 194 1.48 -2.93 12.63
C TRP A 194 -0.01 -2.80 12.94
N SER A 195 -0.34 -2.13 14.05
CA SER A 195 -1.73 -1.89 14.46
C SER A 195 -2.50 -1.11 13.39
N LEU A 196 -1.89 -0.08 12.81
CA LEU A 196 -2.54 0.72 11.77
C LEU A 196 -2.76 -0.07 10.46
N LEU A 197 -1.80 -0.92 10.05
CA LEU A 197 -2.01 -1.81 8.90
C LEU A 197 -3.17 -2.78 9.15
N LEU A 198 -3.23 -3.37 10.34
CA LEU A 198 -4.32 -4.28 10.72
C LEU A 198 -5.67 -3.57 10.76
N GLU A 199 -5.71 -2.30 11.15
CA GLU A 199 -6.92 -1.47 11.07
C GLU A 199 -7.40 -1.29 9.62
N PHE A 200 -6.48 -1.06 8.67
CA PHE A 200 -6.84 -0.99 7.25
C PHE A 200 -7.35 -2.33 6.70
N ILE A 201 -6.75 -3.44 7.14
CA ILE A 201 -7.17 -4.80 6.79
C ILE A 201 -8.57 -5.07 7.35
N GLU A 202 -8.80 -4.80 8.63
CA GLU A 202 -10.09 -4.97 9.31
C GLU A 202 -11.21 -4.22 8.58
N ASN A 203 -11.02 -2.91 8.37
CA ASN A 203 -11.97 -2.07 7.65
C ASN A 203 -12.27 -2.60 6.24
N SER A 204 -11.24 -3.09 5.54
CA SER A 204 -11.41 -3.61 4.19
C SER A 204 -12.08 -4.99 4.17
N SER A 205 -11.80 -5.84 5.18
CA SER A 205 -12.47 -7.13 5.39
C SER A 205 -13.97 -6.97 5.68
N LEU A 206 -14.36 -5.86 6.32
CA LEU A 206 -15.76 -5.53 6.60
C LEU A 206 -16.43 -4.72 5.49
N SER A 207 -15.76 -4.51 4.36
CA SER A 207 -16.34 -3.84 3.21
C SER A 207 -17.49 -4.65 2.61
N LYS A 208 -18.56 -3.95 2.18
CA LYS A 208 -19.67 -4.54 1.42
C LYS A 208 -19.29 -5.00 0.00
N ASN A 209 -18.02 -4.89 -0.38
CA ASN A 209 -17.51 -5.37 -1.66
C ASN A 209 -16.75 -6.69 -1.48
N ASN A 210 -17.27 -7.77 -2.08
CA ASN A 210 -16.69 -9.12 -2.00
C ASN A 210 -15.24 -9.23 -2.48
N GLU A 211 -14.84 -8.43 -3.47
CA GLU A 211 -13.46 -8.44 -3.97
C GLU A 211 -12.51 -7.81 -2.95
N VAL A 212 -12.92 -6.68 -2.37
CA VAL A 212 -12.16 -5.97 -1.34
C VAL A 212 -12.06 -6.81 -0.07
N SER A 213 -13.18 -7.34 0.43
CA SER A 213 -13.22 -8.09 1.67
C SER A 213 -12.39 -9.38 1.61
N LEU A 214 -12.49 -10.12 0.49
CA LEU A 214 -11.66 -11.31 0.27
C LEU A 214 -10.18 -10.96 0.09
N ALA A 215 -9.86 -9.88 -0.63
CA ALA A 215 -8.47 -9.44 -0.79
C ALA A 215 -7.84 -9.01 0.53
N ALA A 216 -8.61 -8.37 1.42
CA ALA A 216 -8.16 -7.98 2.74
C ALA A 216 -7.83 -9.20 3.62
N LEU A 217 -8.66 -10.25 3.60
CA LEU A 217 -8.34 -11.51 4.29
C LEU A 217 -7.09 -12.19 3.74
N LYS A 218 -6.89 -12.17 2.41
CA LYS A 218 -5.66 -12.70 1.80
C LYS A 218 -4.44 -11.88 2.20
N ALA A 219 -4.55 -10.55 2.25
CA ALA A 219 -3.50 -9.68 2.75
C ALA A 219 -3.20 -9.98 4.23
N PHE A 220 -4.22 -10.25 5.04
CA PHE A 220 -4.06 -10.63 6.44
C PHE A 220 -3.31 -11.97 6.58
N GLN A 221 -3.69 -12.98 5.79
CA GLN A 221 -2.95 -14.24 5.71
C GLN A 221 -1.48 -14.00 5.33
N GLU A 222 -1.24 -13.23 4.26
CA GLU A 222 0.11 -12.94 3.75
C GLU A 222 1.01 -12.32 4.83
N ILE A 223 0.50 -11.36 5.62
CA ILE A 223 1.31 -10.73 6.66
C ILE A 223 1.47 -11.59 7.90
N LEU A 224 0.63 -12.59 8.16
CA LEU A 224 0.79 -13.47 9.33
C LEU A 224 1.69 -14.67 9.04
N TYR A 225 1.57 -15.23 7.84
CA TYR A 225 2.43 -16.31 7.40
C TYR A 225 3.77 -15.74 6.93
N LEU A 226 4.74 -15.73 7.85
CA LEU A 226 6.14 -15.45 7.53
C LEU A 226 6.57 -16.32 6.35
N ASN A 227 7.07 -15.71 5.28
CA ASN A 227 7.83 -16.44 4.28
C ASN A 227 9.04 -17.06 4.98
N LYS A 228 9.00 -18.37 5.28
CA LYS A 228 10.16 -19.16 5.71
C LYS A 228 11.18 -19.36 4.56
N GLY A 229 11.28 -18.41 3.64
CA GLY A 229 12.05 -18.51 2.41
C GLY A 229 13.14 -17.45 2.36
N SER A 230 14.38 -17.95 2.44
CA SER A 230 15.64 -17.27 2.08
C SER A 230 16.17 -16.21 3.06
N ASP A 231 16.67 -16.67 4.21
CA ASP A 231 18.00 -16.29 4.70
C ASP A 231 18.38 -17.20 5.87
N GLY A 232 18.75 -18.44 5.53
CA GLY A 232 19.60 -19.26 6.40
C GLY A 232 21.02 -18.70 6.38
N ASN A 233 21.22 -17.54 7.01
CA ASN A 233 22.49 -16.95 7.48
C ASN A 233 22.40 -15.42 7.56
N LEU A 234 21.56 -14.89 8.45
CA LEU A 234 21.90 -13.62 9.11
C LEU A 234 21.66 -13.75 10.61
N THR A 235 22.77 -13.63 11.31
CA THR A 235 23.00 -13.53 12.74
C THR A 235 21.86 -12.90 13.53
N SER A 236 21.49 -13.60 14.60
CA SER A 236 20.96 -13.07 15.87
C SER A 236 21.39 -11.62 16.10
N GLY A 237 20.42 -10.70 16.16
CA GLY A 237 20.73 -9.29 16.42
C GLY A 237 19.54 -8.40 16.73
N VAL A 238 18.31 -8.82 16.44
CA VAL A 238 17.11 -8.09 16.85
C VAL A 238 16.22 -9.05 17.63
N THR A 239 16.45 -9.12 18.94
CA THR A 239 15.46 -9.65 19.86
C THR A 239 14.37 -8.60 19.96
N VAL A 240 13.30 -8.75 19.17
CA VAL A 240 12.03 -8.11 19.53
C VAL A 240 11.75 -8.50 20.97
N SER A 241 11.46 -7.53 21.83
CA SER A 241 11.20 -7.87 23.22
C SER A 241 9.99 -8.81 23.27
N ALA A 242 10.02 -9.83 24.12
CA ALA A 242 8.91 -10.79 24.22
C ALA A 242 7.57 -10.07 24.44
N SER A 243 7.58 -8.93 25.14
CA SER A 243 6.42 -8.04 25.32
C SER A 243 5.90 -7.41 24.03
N GLU A 244 6.76 -6.94 23.14
CA GLU A 244 6.33 -6.35 21.85
C GLU A 244 5.78 -7.42 20.92
N GLU A 245 6.37 -8.62 20.93
CA GLU A 245 5.88 -9.74 20.15
C GLU A 245 4.49 -10.20 20.64
N THR A 246 4.29 -10.31 21.96
CA THR A 246 2.97 -10.58 22.55
C THR A 246 1.93 -9.51 22.17
N ASP A 247 2.32 -8.22 22.12
CA ASP A 247 1.41 -7.14 21.77
C ASP A 247 0.96 -7.20 20.29
N ILE A 248 1.90 -7.43 19.37
CA ILE A 248 1.64 -7.55 17.91
C ILE A 248 0.64 -8.68 17.61
N TRP A 249 0.82 -9.85 18.23
CA TRP A 249 -0.08 -10.99 18.06
C TRP A 249 -1.41 -10.80 18.80
N GLY A 250 -1.41 -10.12 19.95
CA GLY A 250 -2.62 -9.70 20.64
C GLY A 250 -3.50 -8.77 19.80
N VAL A 251 -2.91 -7.83 19.06
CA VAL A 251 -3.64 -6.98 18.11
C VAL A 251 -4.19 -7.81 16.95
N ALA A 252 -3.38 -8.70 16.36
CA ALA A 252 -3.82 -9.57 15.26
C ALA A 252 -5.00 -10.47 15.67
N TRP A 253 -4.98 -11.03 16.88
CA TRP A 253 -6.09 -11.80 17.43
C TRP A 253 -7.38 -10.99 17.51
N LYS A 254 -7.30 -9.78 18.09
CA LYS A 254 -8.46 -8.89 18.25
C LYS A 254 -9.07 -8.54 16.90
N VAL A 255 -8.24 -8.25 15.90
CA VAL A 255 -8.70 -7.99 14.52
C VAL A 255 -9.38 -9.21 13.91
N TRP A 256 -8.76 -10.41 14.02
CA TRP A 256 -9.37 -11.64 13.52
C TRP A 256 -10.74 -11.92 14.15
N LEU A 257 -10.84 -11.78 15.48
CA LEU A 257 -12.08 -11.98 16.22
C LEU A 257 -13.16 -10.98 15.79
N ARG A 258 -12.82 -9.69 15.74
CA ARG A 258 -13.76 -8.64 15.34
C ARG A 258 -14.27 -8.82 13.91
N ILE A 259 -13.40 -9.19 12.96
CA ILE A 259 -13.83 -9.51 11.60
C ILE A 259 -14.89 -10.63 11.63
N GLY A 260 -14.69 -11.68 12.42
CA GLY A 260 -15.66 -12.78 12.55
C GLY A 260 -16.98 -12.37 13.19
N GLU A 261 -16.94 -11.61 14.28
CA GLU A 261 -18.13 -11.13 15.00
C GLU A 261 -18.96 -10.16 14.14
N GLU A 262 -18.32 -9.17 13.52
CA GLU A 262 -19.02 -8.16 12.73
C GLU A 262 -19.53 -8.72 11.39
N SER A 263 -18.78 -9.63 10.76
CA SER A 263 -19.22 -10.28 9.50
C SER A 263 -20.45 -11.20 9.68
N THR A 264 -20.78 -11.58 10.92
CA THR A 264 -21.89 -12.48 11.26
C THR A 264 -23.05 -11.77 11.94
N THR A 265 -22.92 -10.46 12.20
CA THR A 265 -23.98 -9.68 12.83
C THR A 265 -25.19 -9.59 11.88
N PRO A 266 -26.39 -10.04 12.31
CA PRO A 266 -27.59 -9.90 11.50
C PRO A 266 -27.85 -8.42 11.23
N THR A 267 -28.03 -8.06 9.96
CA THR A 267 -28.51 -6.73 9.56
C THR A 267 -29.87 -6.47 10.22
N SER A 268 -30.06 -5.25 10.74
CA SER A 268 -31.30 -4.88 11.45
C SER A 268 -32.50 -4.98 10.50
N GLU A 269 -33.71 -5.23 11.03
CA GLU A 269 -34.96 -5.37 10.25
C GLU A 269 -35.31 -4.15 9.35
N VAL A 270 -34.56 -3.06 9.48
CA VAL A 270 -34.68 -1.80 8.72
C VAL A 270 -33.88 -1.82 7.41
N ASP A 271 -32.93 -2.74 7.24
CA ASP A 271 -32.12 -2.83 6.02
C ASP A 271 -32.93 -3.43 4.86
N THR A 272 -32.98 -2.71 3.73
CA THR A 272 -33.65 -3.21 2.53
C THR A 272 -32.89 -4.43 1.99
N ARG A 273 -33.56 -5.33 1.24
CA ARG A 273 -32.93 -6.53 0.66
C ARG A 273 -31.71 -6.22 -0.23
N GLU A 274 -31.57 -4.99 -0.72
CA GLU A 274 -30.45 -4.54 -1.54
C GLU A 274 -29.21 -4.16 -0.72
N ASP A 275 -29.35 -3.91 0.59
CA ASP A 275 -28.27 -3.52 1.50
C ASP A 275 -27.62 -4.70 2.25
N LEU A 276 -28.17 -5.91 2.05
CA LEU A 276 -27.73 -7.15 2.68
C LEU A 276 -26.39 -7.62 2.07
N TYR A 277 -25.28 -7.29 2.74
CA TYR A 277 -23.99 -7.91 2.47
C TYR A 277 -23.87 -9.23 3.23
N ILE A 278 -23.73 -10.34 2.50
CA ILE A 278 -23.48 -11.66 3.09
C ILE A 278 -22.08 -12.11 2.67
N PRO A 279 -21.18 -12.41 3.62
CA PRO A 279 -19.87 -12.93 3.30
C PRO A 279 -19.93 -14.20 2.45
N SER A 280 -19.09 -14.26 1.43
CA SER A 280 -19.04 -15.38 0.49
C SER A 280 -18.37 -16.64 1.10
N GLN A 281 -18.60 -17.82 0.52
CA GLN A 281 -17.90 -19.05 0.95
C GLN A 281 -16.35 -18.93 0.93
N PRO A 282 -15.73 -18.29 -0.10
CA PRO A 282 -14.30 -17.99 -0.07
C PRO A 282 -13.88 -17.09 1.09
N PHE A 283 -14.72 -16.14 1.50
CA PHE A 283 -14.43 -15.26 2.65
C PHE A 283 -14.33 -16.08 3.93
N LEU A 284 -15.32 -16.92 4.22
CA LEU A 284 -15.31 -17.78 5.40
C LEU A 284 -14.07 -18.70 5.40
N THR A 285 -13.80 -19.34 4.27
CA THR A 285 -12.61 -20.20 4.12
C THR A 285 -11.33 -19.44 4.44
N ALA A 286 -11.17 -18.22 3.90
CA ALA A 286 -10.00 -17.39 4.14
C ALA A 286 -9.88 -16.96 5.60
N LEU A 287 -11.00 -16.59 6.24
CA LEU A 287 -11.02 -16.18 7.64
C LEU A 287 -10.60 -17.33 8.57
N ILE A 288 -11.13 -18.54 8.36
CA ILE A 288 -10.78 -19.71 9.17
C ILE A 288 -9.32 -20.15 8.94
N GLN A 289 -8.79 -19.98 7.73
CA GLN A 289 -7.37 -20.26 7.44
C GLN A 289 -6.39 -19.32 8.16
N ILE A 290 -6.84 -18.17 8.69
CA ILE A 290 -6.01 -17.27 9.50
C ILE A 290 -5.86 -17.78 10.94
N PHE A 291 -6.87 -18.50 11.45
CA PHE A 291 -6.94 -18.92 12.84
C PHE A 291 -5.68 -19.63 13.36
N PRO A 292 -5.08 -20.62 12.66
CA PRO A 292 -3.88 -21.30 13.15
C PRO A 292 -2.70 -20.36 13.39
N ALA A 293 -2.54 -19.34 12.52
CA ALA A 293 -1.45 -18.39 12.61
C ALA A 293 -1.58 -17.48 13.83
N VAL A 294 -2.78 -17.02 14.18
CA VAL A 294 -2.98 -16.17 15.37
C VAL A 294 -3.03 -17.00 16.66
N PHE A 295 -3.66 -18.17 16.64
CA PHE A 295 -3.88 -19.01 17.82
C PHE A 295 -2.57 -19.46 18.47
N GLN A 296 -1.58 -19.88 17.67
CA GLN A 296 -0.30 -20.39 18.17
C GLN A 296 0.49 -19.37 19.03
N HIS A 297 0.18 -18.07 18.92
CA HIS A 297 0.89 -17.00 19.63
C HIS A 297 0.13 -16.47 20.86
N ILE A 298 -1.04 -17.03 21.18
CA ILE A 298 -1.88 -16.58 22.31
C ILE A 298 -1.84 -17.59 23.46
N THR A 299 -1.49 -18.85 23.16
CA THR A 299 -1.37 -19.93 24.14
C THR A 299 0.04 -20.05 24.76
N ALA A 300 0.86 -19.00 24.66
CA ALA A 300 2.21 -18.94 25.26
C ALA A 300 2.26 -17.91 26.39
#